data_AF-M2SUW6-F1
#
_entry.id   AF-M2SUW6-F1
#
_cell.length_a   1.000
_cell.length_b   1.000
_cell.length_c   1.000
_cell.angle_alpha   90.00
_cell.angle_beta   90.00
_cell.angle_gamma   90.00
#
_symmetry.space_group_name_H-M   'P 1'
#
loop_
_entity.id
_entity.type
_entity.pdbx_description
1 polymer ?
#
loop_
_entity_poly.entity_id
_entity_poly.type
_entity_poly.pdbx_seq_one_letter_code
_entity_poly.pdbx_strand_id
1 'polypeptide(L)'
;MATCKPLLRVCPSTLQPASLLPRTQQRFESTTRRHRKLLALPAAPSYTPDTSSPTLIFNPPSSAPSIHHTPLKFLPQTDKRRNLYASAHQQLARTALSTRTSPIASPGTPLQSSSYLPPKPSTSLPPPVRQPYEKQYHLTEKEVTEIRRLRAQDPDTWTRVKLAERFGCSQFFVGLVAKNAGKAERVAREQEGMREKWGTRRREAREDRGRRRVAWGRDE
;
A
#
# COMPACT_ATOMS: atom_id res chain seq x y z
N MET A 1 -18.49 -35.88 -21.64
CA MET A 1 -19.76 -36.18 -22.35
C MET A 1 -20.89 -36.17 -21.32
N ALA A 2 -21.52 -35.01 -21.10
CA ALA A 2 -22.69 -34.89 -20.22
C ALA A 2 -23.83 -34.28 -21.04
N THR A 3 -24.82 -35.09 -21.35
CA THR A 3 -25.96 -34.75 -22.19
C THR A 3 -27.10 -34.20 -21.32
N CYS A 4 -27.18 -32.87 -21.21
CA CYS A 4 -28.34 -32.23 -20.59
C CYS A 4 -29.53 -32.25 -21.57
N LYS A 5 -30.51 -33.13 -21.33
CA LYS A 5 -31.79 -33.13 -22.04
C LYS A 5 -32.68 -31.98 -21.51
N PRO A 6 -33.29 -31.13 -22.36
CA PRO A 6 -34.25 -30.15 -21.91
C PRO A 6 -35.59 -30.82 -21.63
N LEU A 7 -36.09 -30.69 -20.39
CA LEU A 7 -37.48 -31.03 -20.06
C LEU A 7 -38.39 -29.94 -20.63
N LEU A 8 -39.21 -30.30 -21.62
CA LEU A 8 -40.25 -29.45 -22.17
C LEU A 8 -41.36 -29.28 -21.12
N ARG A 9 -41.45 -28.08 -20.53
CA ARG A 9 -42.57 -27.68 -19.68
C ARG A 9 -43.70 -27.21 -20.60
N VAL A 10 -44.66 -28.09 -20.85
CA VAL A 10 -45.88 -27.76 -21.61
C VAL A 10 -46.80 -26.98 -20.67
N CYS A 11 -46.89 -25.66 -20.84
CA CYS A 11 -47.92 -24.85 -20.22
C CYS A 11 -49.14 -24.83 -21.16
N PRO A 12 -50.38 -25.07 -20.68
CA PRO A 12 -51.56 -24.95 -21.53
C PRO A 12 -51.71 -23.50 -22.00
N SER A 13 -51.81 -23.32 -23.31
CA SER A 13 -51.99 -22.03 -23.95
C SER A 13 -53.39 -21.50 -23.67
N THR A 14 -53.53 -20.52 -22.78
CA THR A 14 -54.69 -19.62 -22.82
C THR A 14 -54.57 -18.80 -24.10
N LEU A 15 -55.43 -19.09 -25.09
CA LEU A 15 -55.57 -18.33 -26.33
C LEU A 15 -55.97 -16.90 -25.99
N GLN A 16 -54.99 -16.00 -25.92
CA GLN A 16 -55.26 -14.56 -25.90
C GLN A 16 -55.59 -14.10 -27.33
N PRO A 17 -56.58 -13.23 -27.54
CA PRO A 17 -56.92 -12.71 -28.86
C PRO A 17 -55.72 -11.98 -29.47
N ALA A 18 -55.51 -12.17 -30.77
CA ALA A 18 -54.40 -11.60 -31.51
C ALA A 18 -54.49 -10.06 -31.53
N SER A 19 -53.76 -9.39 -30.65
CA SER A 19 -53.58 -7.93 -30.76
C SER A 19 -52.67 -7.64 -31.95
N LEU A 20 -53.16 -6.88 -32.94
CA LEU A 20 -52.41 -6.43 -34.11
C LEU A 20 -51.45 -5.27 -33.84
N LEU A 21 -51.33 -4.84 -32.58
CA LEU A 21 -50.29 -3.89 -32.19
C LEU A 21 -48.93 -4.62 -32.22
N PRO A 22 -47.88 -4.03 -32.84
CA PRO A 22 -46.55 -4.60 -32.76
C PRO A 22 -46.20 -4.73 -31.29
N ARG A 23 -46.06 -5.97 -30.82
CA ARG A 23 -45.61 -6.27 -29.47
C ARG A 23 -44.18 -5.78 -29.39
N THR A 24 -44.00 -4.50 -29.05
CA THR A 24 -42.70 -3.93 -28.75
C THR A 24 -42.23 -4.66 -27.51
N GLN A 25 -41.52 -5.79 -27.70
CA GLN A 25 -40.71 -6.34 -26.64
C GLN A 25 -39.62 -5.31 -26.39
N GLN A 26 -39.95 -4.28 -25.60
CA GLN A 26 -38.96 -3.40 -25.02
C GLN A 26 -38.09 -4.30 -24.16
N ARG A 27 -36.93 -4.66 -24.71
CA ARG A 27 -35.91 -5.46 -24.03
C ARG A 27 -35.30 -4.56 -22.97
N PHE A 28 -35.98 -4.40 -21.84
CA PHE A 28 -35.38 -3.71 -20.71
C PHE A 28 -34.20 -4.55 -20.22
N GLU A 29 -33.01 -3.95 -20.21
CA GLU A 29 -31.75 -4.56 -19.75
C GLU A 29 -31.81 -4.95 -18.26
N SER A 30 -32.85 -4.52 -17.54
CA SER A 30 -33.02 -4.47 -16.10
C SER A 30 -33.24 -5.79 -15.36
N THR A 31 -33.12 -6.96 -16.00
CA THR A 31 -33.26 -8.21 -15.22
C THR A 31 -31.98 -8.51 -14.45
N THR A 32 -32.08 -8.77 -13.15
CA THR A 32 -30.95 -9.12 -12.26
C THR A 32 -30.06 -10.23 -12.83
N ARG A 33 -30.66 -11.21 -13.53
CA ARG A 33 -29.93 -12.31 -14.19
C ARG A 33 -28.97 -11.82 -15.28
N ARG A 34 -29.37 -10.84 -16.09
CA ARG A 34 -28.53 -10.28 -17.17
C ARG A 34 -27.38 -9.48 -16.58
N HIS A 35 -27.66 -8.61 -15.61
CA HIS A 35 -26.62 -7.85 -14.90
C HIS A 35 -25.61 -8.78 -14.21
N ARG A 36 -26.08 -9.83 -13.51
CA ARG A 36 -25.17 -10.81 -12.89
C ARG A 36 -24.30 -11.55 -13.91
N LYS A 37 -24.83 -11.87 -15.09
CA LYS A 37 -24.04 -12.52 -16.15
C LYS A 37 -23.00 -11.58 -16.75
N LEU A 38 -23.34 -10.31 -16.95
CA LEU A 38 -22.42 -9.30 -17.48
C LEU A 38 -21.31 -8.94 -16.48
N LEU A 39 -21.60 -8.95 -15.18
CA LEU A 39 -20.64 -8.68 -14.10
C LEU A 39 -19.89 -9.93 -13.62
N ALA A 40 -20.11 -11.10 -14.24
CA ALA A 40 -19.46 -12.34 -13.83
C ALA A 40 -17.98 -12.32 -14.21
N LEU A 41 -17.10 -12.43 -13.21
CA LEU A 41 -15.67 -12.58 -13.40
C LEU A 41 -15.28 -14.06 -13.30
N PRO A 42 -14.33 -14.55 -14.12
CA PRO A 42 -13.82 -15.90 -14.01
C PRO A 42 -13.06 -16.07 -12.68
N ALA A 43 -13.05 -17.31 -12.16
CA ALA A 43 -12.21 -17.66 -11.02
C ALA A 43 -10.72 -17.57 -11.40
N ALA A 44 -9.84 -17.40 -10.40
CA ALA A 44 -8.40 -17.42 -10.67
C ALA A 44 -7.97 -18.82 -11.16
N PRO A 45 -6.99 -18.91 -12.09
CA PRO A 45 -6.58 -20.18 -12.70
C PRO A 45 -6.15 -21.26 -11.70
N SER A 46 -5.69 -20.88 -10.50
CA SER A 46 -5.32 -21.82 -9.44
C SER A 46 -6.50 -22.58 -8.82
N TYR A 47 -7.75 -22.18 -9.08
CA TYR A 47 -8.96 -22.84 -8.60
C TYR A 47 -9.59 -23.80 -9.62
N THR A 48 -9.06 -23.90 -10.84
CA THR A 48 -9.52 -24.87 -11.85
C THR A 48 -8.58 -26.07 -11.82
N PRO A 49 -8.96 -27.21 -11.19
CA PRO A 49 -8.09 -28.37 -11.09
C PRO A 49 -7.95 -29.05 -12.45
N ASP A 50 -6.70 -29.29 -12.87
CA ASP A 50 -6.40 -30.09 -14.06
C ASP A 50 -6.43 -31.61 -13.78
N THR A 51 -6.39 -32.01 -12.50
CA THR A 51 -6.29 -33.40 -12.05
C THR A 51 -7.52 -33.82 -11.25
N SER A 52 -7.88 -35.10 -11.34
CA SER A 52 -9.04 -35.67 -10.65
C SER A 52 -8.77 -36.03 -9.18
N SER A 53 -7.51 -36.18 -8.79
CA SER A 53 -7.10 -36.54 -7.43
C SER A 53 -6.92 -35.30 -6.52
N PRO A 54 -7.29 -35.39 -5.23
CA PRO A 54 -7.11 -34.28 -4.31
C PRO A 54 -5.62 -34.00 -4.07
N THR A 55 -5.19 -32.77 -4.33
CA THR A 55 -3.81 -32.30 -4.12
C THR A 55 -3.80 -30.98 -3.35
N LEU A 56 -2.80 -30.75 -2.50
CA LEU A 56 -2.58 -29.47 -1.83
C LEU A 56 -1.81 -28.53 -2.74
N ILE A 57 -2.43 -27.41 -3.13
CA ILE A 57 -1.83 -26.38 -4.00
C ILE A 57 -1.45 -25.17 -3.14
N PHE A 58 -0.22 -24.70 -3.27
CA PHE A 58 0.22 -23.46 -2.66
C PHE A 58 -0.14 -22.28 -3.57
N ASN A 59 -1.09 -21.45 -3.14
CA ASN A 59 -1.66 -20.33 -3.91
C ASN A 59 -1.50 -19.01 -3.15
N PRO A 60 -0.31 -18.37 -3.16
CA PRO A 60 -0.10 -17.12 -2.46
C PRO A 60 -0.95 -16.00 -3.09
N PRO A 61 -1.83 -15.33 -2.33
CA PRO A 61 -2.71 -14.31 -2.88
C PRO A 61 -1.94 -13.02 -3.23
N SER A 62 -2.39 -12.31 -4.27
CA SER A 62 -1.86 -11.00 -4.65
C SER A 62 -2.50 -9.87 -3.81
N SER A 63 -2.47 -10.01 -2.49
CA SER A 63 -3.04 -9.05 -1.54
C SER A 63 -2.03 -8.69 -0.45
N ALA A 64 -2.26 -7.56 0.23
CA ALA A 64 -1.46 -7.23 1.41
C ALA A 64 -1.65 -8.30 2.51
N PRO A 65 -0.58 -8.69 3.24
CA PRO A 65 -0.69 -9.61 4.35
C PRO A 65 -1.42 -8.94 5.52
N SER A 66 -2.13 -9.74 6.33
CA SER A 66 -2.72 -9.26 7.58
C SER A 66 -1.66 -9.15 8.68
N ILE A 67 -1.95 -8.38 9.73
CA ILE A 67 -1.07 -8.17 10.90
C ILE A 67 -0.70 -9.51 11.58
N HIS A 68 -1.57 -10.51 11.50
CA HIS A 68 -1.35 -11.84 12.07
C HIS A 68 -0.29 -12.67 11.32
N HIS A 69 0.09 -12.29 10.10
CA HIS A 69 1.22 -12.87 9.38
C HIS A 69 2.52 -12.26 9.89
N THR A 70 2.90 -12.66 11.10
CA THR A 70 4.05 -12.10 11.81
C THR A 70 5.36 -12.47 11.10
N PRO A 71 6.20 -11.49 10.72
CA PRO A 71 7.46 -11.77 10.06
C PRO A 71 8.43 -12.50 11.00
N LEU A 72 9.33 -13.29 10.42
CA LEU A 72 10.35 -14.08 11.13
C LEU A 72 11.14 -13.32 12.20
N LYS A 73 11.38 -12.02 11.98
CA LYS A 73 12.15 -11.16 12.91
C LYS A 73 11.42 -10.91 14.22
N PHE A 74 10.09 -10.98 14.23
CA PHE A 74 9.25 -10.73 15.41
C PHE A 74 8.83 -12.00 16.15
N LEU A 75 9.09 -13.18 15.58
CA LEU A 75 8.87 -14.44 16.29
C LEU A 75 9.96 -14.67 17.35
N PRO A 76 9.60 -15.16 18.55
CA PRO A 76 10.56 -15.63 19.54
C PRO A 76 11.47 -16.72 18.96
N GLN A 77 12.69 -16.82 19.48
CA GLN A 77 13.66 -17.84 19.03
C GLN A 77 13.16 -19.27 19.29
N THR A 78 12.34 -19.48 20.31
CA THR A 78 11.76 -20.77 20.69
C THR A 78 10.57 -21.20 19.83
N ASP A 79 10.01 -20.31 18.99
CA ASP A 79 8.83 -20.64 18.19
C ASP A 79 9.19 -21.55 17.00
N LYS A 80 8.59 -22.75 16.98
CA LYS A 80 8.79 -23.77 15.93
C LYS A 80 8.43 -23.26 14.52
N ARG A 81 7.49 -22.31 14.41
CA ARG A 81 7.07 -21.72 13.12
C ARG A 81 8.21 -20.99 12.41
N ARG A 82 9.25 -20.57 13.14
CA ARG A 82 10.42 -19.90 12.59
C ARG A 82 11.12 -20.74 11.50
N ASN A 83 11.23 -22.05 11.69
CA ASN A 83 11.84 -22.95 10.71
C ASN A 83 10.98 -23.07 9.45
N LEU A 84 9.66 -23.22 9.62
CA LEU A 84 8.70 -23.34 8.52
C LEU A 84 8.65 -22.07 7.65
N TYR A 85 8.61 -20.89 8.28
CA TYR A 85 8.62 -19.62 7.57
C TYR A 85 9.96 -19.39 6.86
N ALA A 86 11.09 -19.77 7.46
CA ALA A 86 12.39 -19.68 6.82
C ALA A 86 12.46 -20.54 5.56
N SER A 87 12.01 -21.80 5.61
CA SER A 87 11.96 -22.66 4.42
C SER A 87 11.01 -22.13 3.34
N ALA A 88 9.84 -21.63 3.73
CA ALA A 88 8.87 -21.07 2.78
C ALA A 88 9.41 -19.81 2.09
N HIS A 89 10.05 -18.90 2.82
CA HIS A 89 10.69 -17.71 2.24
C HIS A 89 11.80 -18.06 1.25
N GLN A 90 12.61 -19.08 1.54
CA GLN A 90 13.65 -19.56 0.62
C GLN A 90 13.04 -20.13 -0.67
N GLN A 91 11.98 -20.93 -0.57
CA GLN A 91 11.27 -21.47 -1.72
C GLN A 91 10.66 -20.35 -2.57
N LEU A 92 9.94 -19.41 -1.93
CA LEU A 92 9.33 -18.25 -2.59
C LEU A 92 10.39 -17.40 -3.33
N ALA A 93 11.50 -17.09 -2.66
CA ALA A 93 12.59 -16.33 -3.27
C ALA A 93 13.17 -17.06 -4.49
N ARG A 94 13.42 -18.37 -4.39
CA ARG A 94 13.88 -19.18 -5.52
C ARG A 94 12.88 -19.19 -6.68
N THR A 95 11.57 -19.31 -6.39
CA THR A 95 10.53 -19.27 -7.43
C THR A 95 10.44 -17.90 -8.11
N ALA A 96 10.51 -16.80 -7.34
CA ALA A 96 10.48 -15.44 -7.87
C ALA A 96 11.73 -15.12 -8.70
N LEU A 97 12.88 -15.69 -8.31
CA LEU A 97 14.14 -15.60 -9.04
C LEU A 97 14.27 -16.63 -10.17
N SER A 98 13.27 -17.46 -10.44
CA SER A 98 13.30 -18.36 -11.59
C SER A 98 13.10 -17.57 -12.89
N THR A 99 13.89 -17.86 -13.93
CA THR A 99 13.68 -17.32 -15.30
C THR A 99 12.67 -18.14 -16.10
N ARG A 100 12.13 -19.22 -15.54
CA ARG A 100 11.24 -20.13 -16.26
C ARG A 100 9.88 -19.47 -16.45
N THR A 101 9.58 -19.05 -17.68
CA THR A 101 8.22 -18.68 -18.07
C THR A 101 7.32 -19.90 -17.96
N SER A 102 6.09 -19.73 -17.49
CA SER A 102 5.13 -20.84 -17.49
C SER A 102 4.89 -21.28 -18.94
N PRO A 103 4.66 -22.56 -19.22
CA PRO A 103 4.36 -23.03 -20.58
C PRO A 103 3.13 -22.34 -21.17
N ILE A 104 2.19 -21.91 -20.32
CA ILE A 104 1.01 -21.11 -20.66
C ILE A 104 1.36 -19.71 -21.20
N ALA A 105 2.48 -19.12 -20.78
CA ALA A 105 2.97 -17.81 -21.21
C ALA A 105 4.21 -17.91 -22.11
N SER A 106 4.41 -19.06 -22.75
CA SER A 106 5.52 -19.29 -23.66
C SER A 106 5.37 -18.48 -24.96
N PRO A 107 6.47 -18.08 -25.61
CA PRO A 107 6.41 -17.43 -26.91
C PRO A 107 5.65 -18.27 -27.94
N GLY A 108 4.65 -17.70 -28.61
CA GLY A 108 3.77 -18.34 -29.59
C GLY A 108 2.37 -18.69 -29.06
N THR A 109 2.06 -18.41 -27.79
CA THR A 109 0.73 -18.65 -27.20
C THR A 109 -0.16 -17.39 -27.21
N PRO A 110 -1.50 -17.50 -27.26
CA PRO A 110 -2.39 -16.34 -27.22
C PRO A 110 -2.32 -15.54 -25.90
N LEU A 111 -1.71 -16.11 -24.86
CA LEU A 111 -1.43 -15.46 -23.57
C LEU A 111 -0.01 -14.87 -23.48
N GLN A 112 0.76 -14.91 -24.58
CA GLN A 112 2.03 -14.21 -24.71
C GLN A 112 1.77 -12.69 -24.81
N SER A 113 1.43 -12.07 -23.70
CA SER A 113 1.42 -10.62 -23.57
C SER A 113 2.84 -10.15 -23.23
N SER A 114 3.29 -9.01 -23.79
CA SER A 114 4.49 -8.33 -23.29
C SER A 114 4.20 -7.93 -21.85
N SER A 115 4.68 -8.73 -20.91
CA SER A 115 4.33 -8.57 -19.51
C SER A 115 4.84 -7.21 -19.02
N TYR A 116 3.93 -6.30 -18.69
CA TYR A 116 4.21 -5.14 -17.80
C TYR A 116 4.47 -5.59 -16.35
N LEU A 117 4.79 -6.88 -16.15
CA LEU A 117 5.19 -7.39 -14.87
C LEU A 117 6.45 -6.62 -14.45
N PRO A 118 6.56 -6.26 -13.16
CA PRO A 118 7.74 -5.58 -12.66
C PRO A 118 8.98 -6.38 -13.06
N PRO A 119 10.11 -5.71 -13.35
CA PRO A 119 11.35 -6.39 -13.65
C PRO A 119 11.62 -7.42 -12.55
N LYS A 120 12.11 -8.58 -12.97
CA LYS A 120 12.47 -9.67 -12.07
C LYS A 120 13.21 -9.09 -10.85
N PRO A 121 12.78 -9.42 -9.61
CA PRO A 121 13.38 -8.80 -8.43
C PRO A 121 14.88 -9.10 -8.44
N SER A 122 15.71 -8.08 -8.61
CA SER A 122 17.15 -8.22 -8.40
C SER A 122 17.39 -8.45 -6.91
N THR A 123 18.51 -9.06 -6.55
CA THR A 123 18.90 -9.25 -5.14
C THR A 123 19.00 -7.92 -4.37
N SER A 124 19.12 -6.80 -5.08
CA SER A 124 19.15 -5.46 -4.49
C SER A 124 17.76 -5.05 -3.99
N LEU A 125 17.71 -4.54 -2.76
CA LEU A 125 16.53 -3.87 -2.22
C LEU A 125 16.09 -2.72 -3.14
N PRO A 126 14.77 -2.38 -3.16
CA PRO A 126 14.30 -1.19 -3.87
C PRO A 126 15.00 0.07 -3.36
N PRO A 127 15.08 1.14 -4.19
CA PRO A 127 15.71 2.38 -3.78
C PRO A 127 15.01 2.94 -2.52
N PRO A 128 15.78 3.37 -1.51
CA PRO A 128 15.20 3.84 -0.27
C PRO A 128 14.51 5.20 -0.48
N VAL A 129 13.31 5.37 0.10
CA VAL A 129 12.56 6.64 0.05
C VAL A 129 13.36 7.79 0.68
N ARG A 130 14.09 7.49 1.75
CA ARG A 130 15.04 8.40 2.41
C ARG A 130 16.44 7.83 2.28
N GLN A 131 17.38 8.63 1.79
CA GLN A 131 18.77 8.23 1.68
C GLN A 131 19.33 7.82 3.06
N PRO A 132 20.00 6.66 3.15
CA PRO A 132 20.66 6.25 4.39
C PRO A 132 21.76 7.26 4.72
N TYR A 133 21.84 7.64 5.99
CA TYR A 133 22.88 8.53 6.49
C TYR A 133 23.42 7.95 7.79
N GLU A 134 24.71 8.15 8.02
CA GLU A 134 25.37 7.70 9.24
C GLU A 134 25.19 8.71 10.36
N LYS A 135 25.00 8.21 11.58
CA LYS A 135 24.88 9.06 12.77
C LYS A 135 26.28 9.41 13.27
N GLN A 136 26.64 10.68 13.23
CA GLN A 136 27.91 11.18 13.73
C GLN A 136 27.76 11.68 15.17
N TYR A 137 28.71 11.30 16.03
CA TYR A 137 28.75 11.64 17.46
C TYR A 137 30.09 12.30 17.83
N HIS A 138 30.52 13.27 17.02
CA HIS A 138 31.82 13.94 17.17
C HIS A 138 31.82 15.12 18.14
N LEU A 139 30.66 15.58 18.60
CA LEU A 139 30.56 16.74 19.47
C LEU A 139 30.95 16.44 20.91
N THR A 140 31.81 17.30 21.44
CA THR A 140 32.24 17.28 22.83
C THR A 140 31.29 18.08 23.74
N GLU A 141 31.35 17.83 25.05
CA GLU A 141 30.52 18.55 26.02
C GLU A 141 30.78 20.07 26.00
N LYS A 142 32.04 20.48 25.78
CA LYS A 142 32.41 21.89 25.67
C LYS A 142 31.69 22.57 24.51
N GLU A 143 31.65 21.94 23.35
CA GLU A 143 30.94 22.47 22.17
C GLU A 143 29.43 22.53 22.42
N VAL A 144 28.87 21.53 23.11
CA VAL A 144 27.46 21.53 23.52
C VAL A 144 27.14 22.71 24.44
N THR A 145 28.02 23.03 25.40
CA THR A 145 27.84 24.22 26.25
C THR A 145 27.91 25.52 25.45
N GLU A 146 28.82 25.60 24.48
CA GLU A 146 28.95 26.77 23.60
C GLU A 146 27.71 26.95 22.70
N ILE A 147 27.16 25.86 22.15
CA ILE A 147 25.89 25.88 21.40
C ILE A 147 24.76 26.47 22.25
N ARG A 148 24.66 26.06 23.52
CA ARG A 148 23.65 26.60 24.45
C ARG A 148 23.89 28.08 24.71
N ARG A 149 25.13 28.47 24.98
CA ARG A 149 25.53 29.86 25.24
C ARG A 149 25.15 30.77 24.06
N LEU A 150 25.62 30.45 22.85
CA LEU A 150 25.39 31.28 21.66
C LEU A 150 23.91 31.44 21.35
N ARG A 151 23.11 30.39 21.56
CA ARG A 151 21.67 30.40 21.29
C ARG A 151 20.85 31.10 22.38
N ALA A 152 21.35 31.13 23.61
CA ALA A 152 20.76 31.90 24.69
C ALA A 152 21.03 33.40 24.53
N GLN A 153 22.21 33.76 24.04
CA GLN A 153 22.60 35.15 23.75
C GLN A 153 21.73 35.74 22.63
N ASP A 154 21.87 35.25 21.39
CA ASP A 154 21.17 35.82 20.23
C ASP A 154 20.50 34.72 19.40
N PRO A 155 19.24 34.36 19.68
CA PRO A 155 18.56 33.27 18.97
C PRO A 155 18.20 33.62 17.51
N ASP A 156 18.25 34.90 17.14
CA ASP A 156 17.99 35.40 15.79
C ASP A 156 19.21 35.31 14.89
N THR A 157 20.40 35.65 15.39
CA THR A 157 21.68 35.46 14.68
C THR A 157 22.12 33.99 14.70
N TRP A 158 22.08 33.35 15.87
CA TRP A 158 22.48 31.95 16.06
C TRP A 158 21.29 31.01 15.91
N THR A 159 20.80 30.94 14.67
CA THR A 159 19.73 30.00 14.29
C THR A 159 20.21 28.55 14.35
N ARG A 160 19.25 27.61 14.37
CA ARG A 160 19.55 26.17 14.35
C ARG A 160 20.38 25.77 13.12
N VAL A 161 20.14 26.44 12.00
CA VAL A 161 20.87 26.22 10.73
C VAL A 161 22.33 26.64 10.89
N LYS A 162 22.57 27.88 11.35
CA LYS A 162 23.92 28.43 11.49
C LYS A 162 24.77 27.66 12.51
N LEU A 163 24.17 27.23 13.62
CA LEU A 163 24.85 26.40 14.62
C LEU A 163 25.14 24.99 14.10
N ALA A 164 24.20 24.40 13.35
CA ALA A 164 24.40 23.10 12.71
C ALA A 164 25.58 23.12 11.73
N GLU A 165 25.69 24.17 10.91
CA GLU A 165 26.80 24.36 9.98
C GLU A 165 28.13 24.58 10.72
N ARG A 166 28.13 25.45 11.75
CA ARG A 166 29.35 25.78 12.51
C ARG A 166 29.94 24.57 13.23
N PHE A 167 29.10 23.73 13.83
CA PHE A 167 29.52 22.56 14.60
C PHE A 167 29.43 21.25 13.79
N GLY A 168 29.10 21.32 12.49
CA GLY A 168 28.96 20.15 11.62
C GLY A 168 27.97 19.11 12.14
N CYS A 169 26.84 19.53 12.72
CA CYS A 169 25.88 18.64 13.37
C CYS A 169 24.46 18.79 12.81
N SER A 170 23.52 17.92 13.20
CA SER A 170 22.14 18.01 12.71
C SER A 170 21.40 19.21 13.31
N GLN A 171 20.63 19.94 12.49
CA GLN A 171 19.71 21.00 12.96
C GLN A 171 18.70 20.48 14.00
N PHE A 172 18.35 19.20 13.93
CA PHE A 172 17.52 18.53 14.93
C PHE A 172 18.24 18.45 16.27
N PHE A 173 19.51 18.05 16.29
CA PHE A 173 20.34 17.95 17.48
C PHE A 173 20.48 19.32 18.19
N VAL A 174 20.73 20.40 17.45
CA VAL A 174 20.76 21.76 18.02
C VAL A 174 19.44 22.12 18.69
N GLY A 175 18.31 21.75 18.07
CA GLY A 175 16.97 21.98 18.63
C GLY A 175 16.68 21.17 19.89
N LEU A 176 17.35 20.02 20.07
CA LEU A 176 17.27 19.20 21.27
C LEU A 176 18.08 19.83 22.41
N VAL A 177 19.32 20.25 22.13
CA VAL A 177 20.29 20.73 23.13
C VAL A 177 20.01 22.15 23.62
N ALA A 178 19.58 23.04 22.72
CA ALA A 178 19.47 24.46 22.98
C ALA A 178 18.08 24.97 22.54
N LYS A 179 17.06 24.62 23.34
CA LYS A 179 15.70 25.14 23.18
C LYS A 179 15.65 26.61 23.60
N ASN A 180 14.86 27.41 22.89
CA ASN A 180 14.62 28.81 23.25
C ASN A 180 13.11 29.06 23.18
N ALA A 181 12.48 29.21 24.35
CA ALA A 181 11.03 29.36 24.48
C ALA A 181 10.54 30.70 23.92
N GLY A 182 11.21 31.81 24.25
CA GLY A 182 10.82 33.14 23.79
C GLY A 182 10.79 33.28 22.27
N LYS A 183 11.78 32.71 21.57
CA LYS A 183 11.74 32.66 20.10
C LYS A 183 10.66 31.71 19.57
N ALA A 184 10.43 30.58 20.24
CA ALA A 184 9.40 29.63 19.82
C ALA A 184 7.99 30.25 19.89
N GLU A 185 7.68 30.98 20.96
CA GLU A 185 6.42 31.69 21.13
C GLU A 185 6.21 32.77 20.07
N ARG A 186 7.25 33.58 19.79
CA ARG A 186 7.21 34.57 18.70
C ARG A 186 6.86 33.94 17.36
N VAL A 187 7.56 32.86 17.00
CA VAL A 187 7.31 32.13 15.75
C VAL A 187 5.92 31.49 15.74
N ALA A 188 5.44 30.98 16.87
CA ALA A 188 4.10 30.42 16.98
C ALA A 188 3.02 31.48 16.69
N ARG A 189 3.18 32.68 17.26
CA ARG A 189 2.30 33.83 17.04
C ARG A 189 2.33 34.32 15.59
N GLU A 190 3.52 34.39 14.98
CA GLU A 190 3.66 34.73 13.56
C GLU A 190 2.96 33.70 12.65
N GLN A 191 3.11 32.41 12.96
CA GLN A 191 2.41 31.35 12.22
C GLN A 191 0.90 31.40 12.42
N GLU A 192 0.43 31.79 13.60
CA GLU A 192 -0.99 31.99 13.87
C GLU A 192 -1.56 33.13 13.02
N GLY A 193 -0.91 34.30 13.01
CA GLY A 193 -1.30 35.40 12.13
C GLY A 193 -1.24 35.03 10.63
N MET A 194 -0.33 34.13 10.23
CA MET A 194 -0.33 33.58 8.87
C MET A 194 -1.49 32.60 8.61
N ARG A 195 -1.91 31.82 9.62
CA ARG A 195 -3.05 30.90 9.54
C ARG A 195 -4.38 31.65 9.48
N GLU A 196 -4.50 32.77 10.20
CA GLU A 196 -5.68 33.64 10.16
C GLU A 196 -5.94 34.17 8.74
N LYS A 197 -4.86 34.50 8.01
CA LYS A 197 -4.92 34.94 6.61
C LYS A 197 -5.35 33.85 5.62
N TRP A 198 -5.51 32.59 6.05
CA TRP A 198 -5.98 31.54 5.16
C TRP A 198 -7.49 31.66 4.93
N GLY A 199 -7.88 31.77 3.66
CA GLY A 199 -9.28 31.63 3.25
C GLY A 199 -9.83 30.22 3.49
N THR A 200 -11.15 30.09 3.46
CA THR A 200 -11.93 28.90 3.85
C THR A 200 -11.39 27.61 3.22
N ARG A 201 -11.27 27.56 1.89
CA ARG A 201 -10.79 26.37 1.15
C ARG A 201 -9.41 25.88 1.59
N ARG A 202 -8.48 26.81 1.88
CA ARG A 202 -7.13 26.44 2.33
C ARG A 202 -7.15 25.90 3.75
N ARG A 203 -7.98 26.49 4.61
CA ARG A 203 -8.16 26.06 6.01
C ARG A 203 -8.71 24.64 6.06
N GLU A 204 -9.83 24.38 5.38
CA GLU A 204 -10.45 23.05 5.27
C GLU A 204 -9.46 21.99 4.77
N ALA A 205 -8.76 22.27 3.67
CA ALA A 205 -7.77 21.34 3.12
C ALA A 205 -6.61 21.02 4.08
N ARG A 206 -6.25 21.94 4.98
CA ARG A 206 -5.21 21.75 5.99
C ARG A 206 -5.73 20.95 7.18
N GLU A 207 -6.96 21.20 7.60
CA GLU A 207 -7.65 20.39 8.60
C GLU A 207 -7.83 18.94 8.14
N ASP A 208 -8.30 18.72 6.90
CA ASP A 208 -8.44 17.39 6.30
C ASP A 208 -7.11 16.64 6.22
N ARG A 209 -6.02 17.35 5.89
CA ARG A 209 -4.67 16.77 5.94
C ARG A 209 -4.29 16.36 7.35
N GLY A 210 -4.65 17.15 8.36
CA GLY A 210 -4.49 16.82 9.77
C GLY A 210 -5.26 15.56 10.14
N ARG A 211 -6.54 15.49 9.79
CA ARG A 211 -7.40 14.32 10.03
C ARG A 211 -6.82 13.06 9.38
N ARG A 212 -6.41 13.13 8.10
CA ARG A 212 -5.75 12.00 7.42
C ARG A 212 -4.47 11.54 8.11
N ARG A 213 -3.62 12.48 8.55
CA ARG A 213 -2.39 12.12 9.29
C ARG A 213 -2.71 11.42 10.62
N VAL A 214 -3.76 11.83 11.31
CA VAL A 214 -4.19 11.19 12.56
C VAL A 214 -4.76 9.80 12.28
N ALA A 215 -5.61 9.67 11.27
CA ALA A 215 -6.23 8.41 10.85
C ALA A 215 -5.17 7.35 10.48
N TRP A 216 -4.12 7.75 9.76
CA TRP A 216 -2.97 6.88 9.46
C TRP A 216 -2.27 6.30 10.71
N GLY A 217 -2.31 6.99 11.85
CA GLY A 217 -1.74 6.49 13.10
C GLY A 217 -2.66 5.56 13.89
N ARG A 218 -3.94 5.47 13.49
CA ARG A 218 -4.97 4.60 14.09
C ARG A 218 -5.31 3.39 13.22
N ASP A 219 -4.65 3.27 12.06
CA ASP A 219 -5.00 2.31 11.01
C ASP A 219 -6.46 2.47 10.50
N GLU A 220 -6.96 3.72 10.47
CA GLU A 220 -8.26 4.16 9.91
C GLU A 220 -8.08 4.95 8.60
#